data_AF-A0A3N4JNV3-F1
#
_entry.id   AF-A0A3N4JNV3-F1
#
_cell.length_a   1.000
_cell.length_b   1.000
_cell.length_c   1.000
_cell.angle_alpha   90.00
_cell.angle_beta   90.00
_cell.angle_gamma   90.00
#
_symmetry.space_group_name_H-M   'P 1'
#
loop_
_entity.id
_entity.type
_entity.pdbx_description
1 polymer ?
#
loop_
_entity_poly.entity_id
_entity_poly.type
_entity_poly.pdbx_seq_one_letter_code
_entity_poly.pdbx_strand_id
1 'polypeptide(L)' 'KLIMLPPYSPDYNPIELSFSVIKRWITRHHLEFAEAIIEGEMNLFFTFAMSMITETQVQGFFKHCGYV' A
#
# COMPACT_ATOMS: atom_id res chain seq x y z
N LYS A 1 -8.56 -0.99 -20.85
CA LYS A 1 -9.98 -0.53 -20.70
C LYS A 1 -10.03 0.33 -19.44
N LEU A 2 -10.60 1.53 -19.52
CA LEU A 2 -10.81 2.38 -18.34
C LEU A 2 -12.05 1.88 -17.57
N ILE A 3 -11.95 1.80 -16.25
CA ILE A 3 -13.05 1.43 -15.35
C ILE A 3 -13.39 2.67 -14.52
N MET A 4 -14.62 3.17 -14.63
CA MET A 4 -15.09 4.31 -13.84
C MET A 4 -15.69 3.79 -12.54
N LEU A 5 -15.25 4.36 -11.41
CA LEU A 5 -15.81 4.07 -10.10
C LEU A 5 -16.89 5.10 -9.73
N PRO A 6 -17.94 4.71 -8.98
CA PRO A 6 -18.84 5.67 -8.38
C PRO A 6 -18.08 6.59 -7.40
N PRO A 7 -18.56 7.83 -7.18
CA PRO A 7 -17.98 8.72 -6.18
C PRO A 7 -17.89 8.05 -4.80
N TYR A 8 -16.83 8.36 -4.05
CA TYR A 8 -16.60 7.85 -2.68
C TYR A 8 -16.68 6.32 -2.56
N SER A 9 -16.21 5.59 -3.56
CA SER A 9 -16.17 4.13 -3.54
C SER A 9 -14.75 3.57 -3.37
N PRO A 10 -14.05 3.85 -2.25
CA PRO A 10 -12.71 3.34 -2.02
C PRO A 10 -12.69 1.81 -1.94
N ASP A 11 -13.79 1.18 -1.55
CA ASP A 11 -13.93 -0.28 -1.47
C ASP A 11 -13.78 -0.97 -2.83
N TYR A 12 -13.99 -0.24 -3.94
CA TYR A 12 -13.77 -0.73 -5.30
C TYR A 12 -12.37 -0.39 -5.85
N ASN A 13 -11.48 0.22 -5.05
CA ASN A 13 -10.14 0.59 -5.49
C ASN A 13 -9.05 -0.23 -4.77
N PRO A 14 -8.41 -1.21 -5.44
CA PRO A 14 -7.46 -2.13 -4.79
C PRO A 14 -6.26 -1.44 -4.15
N ILE A 15 -5.89 -0.22 -4.60
CA ILE A 15 -4.76 0.52 -4.03
C ILE A 15 -5.00 0.90 -2.56
N GLU A 16 -6.25 1.05 -2.13
CA GLU A 16 -6.59 1.38 -0.74
C GLU A 16 -6.18 0.27 0.23
N LEU A 17 -6.29 -1.00 -0.20
CA LEU A 17 -5.84 -2.16 0.56
C LEU A 17 -4.30 -2.19 0.62
N SER A 18 -3.62 -1.94 -0.49
CA SER A 18 -2.16 -1.81 -0.54
C SER A 18 -1.65 -0.72 0.40
N PHE A 19 -2.26 0.48 0.38
CA PHE A 19 -1.92 1.55 1.31
C PHE A 19 -2.18 1.20 2.76
N SER A 20 -3.22 0.42 3.04
CA SER A 20 -3.49 -0.05 4.41
C SER A 20 -2.39 -0.99 4.92
N VAL A 21 -1.84 -1.85 4.07
CA VAL A 21 -0.68 -2.70 4.41
C VAL A 21 0.57 -1.85 4.63
N ILE A 22 0.89 -0.95 3.70
CA ILE A 22 2.07 -0.06 3.80
C ILE A 22 2.00 0.78 5.07
N LYS A 23 0.87 1.47 5.33
CA LYS A 23 0.69 2.28 6.54
C LYS A 23 0.91 1.48 7.82
N ARG A 24 0.36 0.26 7.87
CA ARG A 24 0.53 -0.64 9.03
C ARG A 24 2.00 -1.05 9.21
N TRP A 25 2.71 -1.32 8.11
CA TRP A 25 4.13 -1.62 8.16
C TRP A 25 4.95 -0.43 8.67
N ILE A 26 4.75 0.76 8.09
CA ILE A 26 5.43 2.00 8.52
C ILE A 26 5.16 2.30 9.99
N THR A 27 3.93 2.10 10.47
CA THR A 27 3.59 2.31 11.89
C THR A 27 4.39 1.38 12.82
N ARG A 28 4.67 0.15 12.39
CA ARG A 28 5.51 -0.79 13.15
C ARG A 28 6.98 -0.37 13.13
N HIS A 29 7.43 0.20 12.02
CA HIS A 29 8.81 0.66 11.77
C HIS A 29 8.95 2.19 11.93
N HIS A 30 8.26 2.77 12.91
CA HIS A 30 8.17 4.22 13.08
C HIS A 30 9.51 4.88 13.47
N LEU A 31 10.41 4.13 14.11
CA LEU A 31 11.75 4.63 14.46
C LEU A 31 12.63 4.71 13.20
N GLU A 32 12.64 3.65 12.40
CA GLU A 32 13.35 3.58 11.13
C GLU A 32 12.79 4.60 10.12
N PHE A 33 11.48 4.88 10.19
CA PHE A 33 10.86 5.96 9.41
C PHE A 33 11.39 7.33 9.82
N ALA A 34 11.51 7.60 11.13
CA ALA A 34 12.07 8.87 11.62
C ALA A 34 13.56 9.02 11.25
N GLU A 35 14.33 7.94 11.34
CA GLU A 35 15.73 7.88 10.92
C GLU A 35 15.87 8.16 9.42
N ALA A 36 15.06 7.51 8.57
CA ALA A 36 15.06 7.74 7.13
C ALA A 36 14.72 9.20 6.75
N ILE A 37 13.89 9.89 7.54
CA ILE A 37 13.63 11.34 7.34
C ILE A 37 14.89 12.15 7.64
N ILE A 38 15.57 11.88 8.75
CA ILE A 38 16.76 12.61 9.20
C ILE A 38 17.92 12.40 8.23
N GLU A 39 18.11 11.17 7.76
CA GLU A 39 19.20 10.78 6.87
C GLU A 39 18.91 11.09 5.39
N GLY A 40 17.67 11.41 5.03
CA GLY A 40 17.26 11.68 3.65
C GLY A 40 17.02 10.42 2.80
N GLU A 41 16.91 9.25 3.43
CA GLU A 41 16.81 7.92 2.81
C GLU A 41 15.36 7.45 2.59
N MET A 42 14.42 8.39 2.50
CA MET A 42 12.98 8.10 2.37
C MET A 42 12.63 7.23 1.14
N ASN A 43 13.34 7.41 0.03
CA ASN A 43 13.10 6.59 -1.17
C ASN A 43 13.42 5.12 -0.93
N LEU A 44 14.53 4.84 -0.23
CA LEU A 44 14.93 3.48 0.11
C LEU A 44 13.94 2.87 1.11
N PHE A 45 13.55 3.62 2.14
CA PHE A 45 12.57 3.20 3.13
C PHE A 45 11.23 2.82 2.48
N PHE A 46 10.68 3.67 1.60
CA PHE A 46 9.45 3.34 0.88
C PHE A 46 9.60 2.16 -0.07
N THR A 47 10.77 2.00 -0.70
CA THR A 47 11.05 0.82 -1.54
C THR A 47 10.93 -0.48 -0.73
N PHE A 48 11.47 -0.50 0.50
CA PHE A 48 11.29 -1.64 1.41
C PHE A 48 9.84 -1.79 1.89
N ALA A 49 9.17 -0.70 2.26
CA ALA A 49 7.78 -0.77 2.71
C ALA A 49 6.85 -1.35 1.62
N MET A 50 7.07 -0.99 0.36
CA MET A 50 6.31 -1.51 -0.78
C MET A 50 6.64 -2.97 -1.11
N SER A 51 7.89 -3.41 -0.91
CA SER A 51 8.30 -4.80 -1.19
C SER A 51 7.67 -5.83 -0.25
N MET A 52 7.05 -5.37 0.84
CA MET A 52 6.30 -6.22 1.78
C MET A 52 4.97 -6.74 1.22
N ILE A 53 4.47 -6.15 0.12
CA ILE A 53 3.24 -6.61 -0.52
C ILE A 53 3.57 -7.80 -1.43
N THR A 54 2.98 -8.95 -1.14
CA THR A 54 3.18 -10.16 -1.94
C THR A 54 2.18 -10.27 -3.10
N GLU A 55 2.54 -11.04 -4.13
CA GLU A 55 1.62 -11.32 -5.25
C GLU A 55 0.30 -11.94 -4.78
N THR A 56 0.35 -12.85 -3.81
CA THR A 56 -0.86 -13.46 -3.21
C THR A 56 -1.76 -12.41 -2.55
N GLN A 57 -1.18 -11.41 -1.87
CA GLN A 57 -1.96 -10.31 -1.30
C GLN A 57 -2.59 -9.45 -2.39
N VAL A 58 -1.85 -9.11 -3.45
CA VAL A 58 -2.39 -8.35 -4.60
C VAL A 58 -3.58 -9.07 -5.22
N GLN A 59 -3.49 -10.38 -5.47
CA GLN A 59 -4.62 -11.16 -5.97
C GLN A 59 -5.83 -11.09 -5.02
N GLY A 60 -5.58 -11.18 -3.71
CA GLY A 60 -6.61 -10.99 -2.68
C GLY A 60 -7.26 -9.60 -2.71
N PHE A 61 -6.49 -8.54 -3.00
CA PHE A 61 -7.00 -7.17 -3.08
C PHE A 61 -7.95 -7.00 -4.27
N PHE A 62 -7.56 -7.48 -5.45
CA PHE A 62 -8.41 -7.43 -6.63
C PHE A 62 -9.69 -8.26 -6.46
N LYS A 63 -9.59 -9.44 -5.84
CA LYS A 63 -10.75 -10.26 -5.48
C LYS A 63 -11.68 -9.55 -4.49
N HIS A 64 -11.13 -8.91 -3.47
CA HIS A 64 -11.92 -8.15 -2.49
C HIS A 64 -12.73 -7.03 -3.14
N CYS A 65 -12.14 -6.33 -4.12
CA CYS A 65 -12.81 -5.27 -4.87
C CYS A 65 -13.72 -5.78 -6.01
N GLY A 66 -13.83 -7.10 -6.23
CA GLY A 66 -14.74 -7.69 -7.22
C GLY A 66 -14.21 -7.74 -8.66
N TYR A 67 -12.89 -7.66 -8.88
CA TYR A 67 -12.28 -7.72 -10.22
C TYR A 67 -11.89 -9.13 -10.67
N VAL A 68 -11.73 -10.06 -9.74
CA VAL A 68 -11.35 -11.47 -9.95
C VAL A 68 -12.27 -12.36 -9.13
#